data_AF-A0A538JVG6-F1
#
_entry.id   AF-A0A538JVG6-F1
#
_cell.length_a   1.000
_cell.length_b   1.000
_cell.length_c   1.000
_cell.angle_alpha   90.00
_cell.angle_beta   90.00
_cell.angle_gamma   90.00
#
_symmetry.space_group_name_H-M   'P 1'
#
loop_
_entity.id
_entity.type
_entity.pdbx_description
1 polymer ?
#
loop_
_entity_poly.entity_id
_entity_poly.type
_entity_poly.pdbx_seq_one_letter_code
_entity_poly.pdbx_strand_id
1 'polypeptide(L)'
;MEDLPCVIPGGATVLVRGAAHGGSRVPDLAVLHRRCERHASTRVVPRIGPVGRQEHRVGRAPARKRAGRAEVLVNSPNWPSSAFFLVYDEHGGLYDHVSPPPAPVPDDIPPMLQPGDTPGAFDRYGIRVPALVVSPYAKAHHVSHTVYDHTSILKFIETRFGLPALTRRDAAADPMLDMFDFSRVSHPHPVLPDAPVDAAGIAACNALP
;
A
#
# COMPACT_ATOMS: atom_id res chain seq x y z
N MET A 1 -32.71 -18.98 -1.40
CA MET A 1 -32.37 -18.17 -0.22
C MET A 1 -31.67 -16.97 -0.79
N GLU A 2 -32.38 -15.85 -0.85
CA GLU A 2 -32.06 -14.72 -1.71
C GLU A 2 -30.97 -13.85 -1.07
N ASP A 3 -29.87 -13.63 -1.80
CA ASP A 3 -28.79 -12.74 -1.38
C ASP A 3 -29.22 -11.29 -1.58
N LEU A 4 -29.42 -10.58 -0.48
CA LEU A 4 -29.71 -9.15 -0.46
C LEU A 4 -28.43 -8.35 -0.75
N PRO A 5 -28.44 -7.39 -1.69
CA PRO A 5 -27.30 -6.51 -1.92
C PRO A 5 -27.15 -5.52 -0.76
N CYS A 6 -25.97 -5.51 -0.12
CA CYS A 6 -25.59 -4.48 0.82
C CYS A 6 -25.39 -3.15 0.06
N VAL A 7 -26.39 -2.29 0.13
CA VAL A 7 -26.35 -0.92 -0.40
C VAL A 7 -25.61 -0.05 0.60
N ILE A 8 -24.37 0.33 0.30
CA ILE A 8 -23.72 1.47 0.97
C ILE A 8 -24.44 2.74 0.47
N PRO A 9 -24.99 3.58 1.37
CA PRO A 9 -25.71 4.79 0.96
C PRO A 9 -24.71 5.81 0.41
N GLY A 10 -24.70 5.99 -0.91
CA GLY A 10 -23.79 6.88 -1.63
C GLY A 10 -23.46 6.35 -3.02
N GLY A 11 -24.35 6.61 -3.98
CA GLY A 11 -24.44 5.93 -5.27
C GLY A 11 -23.16 5.90 -6.12
N ALA A 12 -22.88 4.71 -6.67
CA ALA A 12 -22.35 4.52 -8.02
C ALA A 12 -22.58 3.05 -8.43
N THR A 13 -23.48 2.82 -9.39
CA THR A 13 -23.58 1.54 -10.10
C THR A 13 -22.30 1.33 -10.90
N VAL A 14 -21.52 0.29 -10.60
CA VAL A 14 -20.27 -0.01 -11.31
C VAL A 14 -20.57 -0.95 -12.49
N LEU A 15 -20.53 -0.40 -13.70
CA LEU A 15 -20.48 -1.18 -14.93
C LEU A 15 -19.01 -1.55 -15.23
N VAL A 16 -18.62 -2.80 -15.00
CA VAL A 16 -17.30 -3.30 -15.39
C VAL A 16 -17.31 -3.57 -16.90
N ARG A 17 -16.88 -2.60 -17.71
CA ARG A 17 -16.47 -2.86 -19.10
C ARG A 17 -14.99 -3.23 -19.13
N GLY A 18 -14.70 -4.50 -19.34
CA GLY A 18 -13.35 -4.99 -19.60
C GLY A 18 -12.83 -4.43 -20.93
N ALA A 19 -11.86 -3.53 -20.87
CA ALA A 19 -11.05 -3.17 -22.02
C ALA A 19 -9.66 -3.77 -21.83
N ALA A 20 -9.45 -4.95 -22.42
CA ALA A 20 -8.15 -5.57 -22.55
C ALA A 20 -7.33 -4.76 -23.55
N HIS A 21 -6.32 -4.01 -23.10
CA HIS A 21 -5.22 -3.55 -23.94
C HIS A 21 -3.89 -3.95 -23.29
N GLY A 22 -3.19 -4.84 -23.99
CA GLY A 22 -1.93 -5.45 -23.58
C GLY A 22 -0.78 -4.45 -23.46
N GLY A 23 0.20 -4.85 -22.64
CA GLY A 23 1.44 -4.13 -22.40
C GLY A 23 1.61 -3.76 -20.93
N SER A 24 2.09 -4.72 -20.12
CA SER A 24 2.52 -4.45 -18.75
C SER A 24 3.82 -3.63 -18.77
N ARG A 25 3.68 -2.30 -18.75
CA ARG A 25 4.76 -1.39 -18.38
C ARG A 25 4.25 -0.46 -17.30
N VAL A 26 4.94 -0.43 -16.16
CA VAL A 26 4.68 0.51 -15.08
C VAL A 26 4.81 1.93 -15.64
N PRO A 27 3.72 2.74 -15.65
CA PRO A 27 3.78 4.07 -16.23
C PRO A 27 4.61 5.02 -15.35
N ASP A 28 5.54 5.74 -15.98
CA ASP A 28 6.37 6.78 -15.35
C ASP A 28 5.52 7.81 -14.59
N LEU A 29 6.13 8.46 -13.59
CA LEU A 29 5.50 9.45 -12.71
C LEU A 29 4.90 10.63 -13.50
N ALA A 30 5.53 11.05 -14.60
CA ALA A 30 5.00 12.11 -15.46
C ALA A 30 3.75 11.68 -16.25
N VAL A 31 3.65 10.39 -16.60
CA VAL A 31 2.47 9.81 -17.25
C VAL A 31 1.32 9.67 -16.24
N LEU A 32 1.65 9.43 -14.96
CA LEU A 32 0.66 9.41 -13.88
C LEU A 32 0.06 10.80 -13.63
N HIS A 33 0.89 11.84 -13.52
CA HIS A 33 0.45 13.22 -13.33
C HIS A 33 -0.63 13.59 -14.36
N ARG A 34 -0.33 13.31 -15.62
CA ARG A 34 -1.24 13.54 -16.75
C ARG A 34 -2.47 12.61 -16.79
N ARG A 35 -2.44 11.45 -16.13
CA ARG A 35 -3.57 10.49 -16.09
C ARG A 35 -4.51 10.77 -14.91
N CYS A 36 -4.00 11.23 -13.78
CA CYS A 36 -4.81 11.70 -12.65
C CYS A 36 -5.65 12.92 -13.05
N GLU A 37 -5.15 13.76 -13.95
CA GLU A 37 -5.86 14.93 -14.49
C GLU A 37 -7.02 14.59 -15.46
N ARG A 38 -7.07 13.38 -16.06
CA ARG A 38 -7.91 13.15 -17.25
C ARG A 38 -9.01 12.10 -17.16
N HIS A 39 -9.05 11.19 -16.17
CA HIS A 39 -10.13 10.18 -16.09
C HIS A 39 -10.46 9.71 -14.67
N ALA A 40 -11.72 9.89 -14.26
CA ALA A 40 -12.35 9.37 -13.05
C ALA A 40 -12.74 7.88 -13.20
N SER A 41 -11.75 6.99 -13.32
CA SER A 41 -11.99 5.54 -13.29
C SER A 41 -11.34 4.97 -12.03
N THR A 42 -12.16 4.35 -11.18
CA THR A 42 -11.73 3.63 -9.98
C THR A 42 -10.72 2.55 -10.37
N ARG A 43 -9.47 2.70 -9.92
CA ARG A 43 -8.35 1.82 -10.26
C ARG A 43 -7.50 1.57 -9.04
N VAL A 44 -7.20 0.30 -8.77
CA VAL A 44 -6.07 -0.07 -7.91
C VAL A 44 -4.80 0.13 -8.72
N VAL A 45 -3.87 0.94 -8.22
CA VAL A 45 -2.63 1.27 -8.93
C VAL A 45 -1.43 0.95 -8.04
N PRO A 46 -0.87 -0.28 -8.11
CA PRO A 46 0.36 -0.61 -7.40
C PRO A 46 1.51 0.24 -7.95
N ARG A 47 2.37 0.73 -7.05
CA ARG A 47 3.41 1.72 -7.36
C ARG A 47 4.70 1.43 -6.62
N ILE A 48 5.69 0.91 -7.33
CA ILE A 48 7.06 0.73 -6.82
C ILE A 48 7.88 1.98 -7.17
N GLY A 49 8.71 2.48 -6.25
CA GLY A 49 9.63 3.59 -6.52
C GLY A 49 10.73 3.17 -7.49
N PRO A 50 11.27 4.09 -8.31
CA PRO A 50 12.44 3.76 -9.11
C PRO A 50 13.64 3.45 -8.20
N VAL A 51 14.51 2.53 -8.63
CA VAL A 51 15.77 2.19 -7.96
C VAL A 51 16.54 3.46 -7.57
N GLY A 52 17.05 3.52 -6.33
CA GLY A 52 17.71 4.69 -5.73
C GLY A 52 16.77 5.76 -5.15
N ARG A 53 15.45 5.58 -5.28
CA ARG A 53 14.41 6.32 -4.52
C ARG A 53 13.51 5.38 -3.71
N GLN A 54 14.00 4.17 -3.50
CA GLN A 54 13.47 3.18 -2.58
C GLN A 54 14.28 3.25 -1.28
N GLU A 55 13.73 2.68 -0.22
CA GLU A 55 14.39 2.41 1.05
C GLU A 55 15.66 1.58 0.88
N HIS A 56 15.73 0.72 -0.15
CA HIS A 56 16.92 -0.06 -0.44
C HIS A 56 18.06 0.83 -0.93
N ARG A 57 19.20 0.72 -0.24
CA ARG A 57 20.44 1.40 -0.59
C ARG A 57 21.02 0.83 -1.88
N VAL A 58 20.59 1.35 -3.03
CA VAL A 58 21.22 1.09 -4.33
C VAL A 58 21.42 2.40 -5.08
N GLY A 59 22.64 2.94 -5.00
CA GLY A 59 23.12 4.04 -5.82
C GLY A 59 22.70 5.46 -5.38
N ARG A 60 23.52 6.45 -5.75
CA ARG A 60 23.26 7.88 -5.55
C ARG A 60 22.15 8.36 -6.50
N ALA A 61 20.94 8.55 -6.01
CA ALA A 61 19.96 9.38 -6.73
C ALA A 61 20.26 10.87 -6.50
N PRO A 62 20.34 11.72 -7.54
CA PRO A 62 20.47 13.15 -7.34
C PRO A 62 19.24 13.71 -6.63
N ALA A 63 19.48 14.47 -5.55
CA ALA A 63 18.45 15.17 -4.79
C ALA A 63 17.79 16.24 -5.69
N ARG A 64 16.63 15.90 -6.28
CA ARG A 64 15.74 16.87 -6.90
C ARG A 64 14.46 16.91 -6.07
N LYS A 65 14.06 18.09 -5.60
CA LYS A 65 12.71 18.33 -5.07
C LYS A 65 11.71 18.01 -6.19
N ARG A 66 11.03 16.87 -6.07
CA ARG A 66 9.83 16.54 -6.84
C ARG A 66 8.73 16.31 -5.82
N ALA A 67 7.52 16.76 -6.14
CA ALA A 67 6.35 16.52 -5.30
C ALA A 67 6.26 15.03 -4.94
N GLY A 68 6.01 14.75 -3.67
CA GLY A 68 5.86 13.38 -3.18
C GLY A 68 4.69 12.68 -3.89
N ARG A 69 4.71 11.34 -3.99
CA ARG A 69 3.59 10.61 -4.61
C ARG A 69 2.25 10.86 -3.91
N ALA A 70 2.29 10.96 -2.58
CA ALA A 70 1.13 11.34 -1.77
C ALA A 70 0.66 12.77 -2.08
N GLU A 71 1.59 13.72 -2.25
CA GLU A 71 1.31 15.11 -2.58
C GLU A 71 0.61 15.28 -3.93
N VAL A 72 1.05 14.52 -4.94
CA VAL A 72 0.39 14.48 -6.24
C VAL A 72 -1.04 13.97 -6.12
N LEU A 73 -1.29 12.96 -5.29
CA LEU A 73 -2.62 12.41 -5.08
C LEU A 73 -3.53 13.38 -4.32
N VAL A 74 -3.03 13.98 -3.24
CA VAL A 74 -3.74 14.94 -2.39
C VAL A 74 -4.20 16.16 -3.19
N ASN A 75 -3.38 16.64 -4.13
CA ASN A 75 -3.71 17.77 -4.98
C ASN A 75 -4.50 17.37 -6.25
N SER A 76 -4.85 16.09 -6.41
CA SER A 76 -5.59 15.61 -7.58
C SER A 76 -7.11 15.68 -7.39
N PRO A 77 -7.90 15.78 -8.47
CA PRO A 77 -9.36 15.71 -8.38
C PRO A 77 -9.89 14.36 -7.86
N ASN A 78 -9.05 13.32 -7.81
CA ASN A 78 -9.42 12.01 -7.29
C ASN A 78 -9.27 11.89 -5.76
N TRP A 79 -8.66 12.88 -5.09
CA TRP A 79 -8.43 12.85 -3.65
C TRP A 79 -9.68 12.51 -2.83
N PRO A 80 -10.89 13.09 -3.07
CA PRO A 80 -12.08 12.84 -2.26
C PRO A 80 -12.55 11.38 -2.21
N SER A 81 -12.07 10.53 -3.13
CA SER A 81 -12.42 9.11 -3.22
C SER A 81 -11.19 8.19 -3.19
N SER A 82 -10.07 8.65 -2.65
CA SER A 82 -8.81 7.93 -2.67
C SER A 82 -8.39 7.38 -1.30
N ALA A 83 -7.72 6.23 -1.34
CA ALA A 83 -6.93 5.70 -0.24
C ALA A 83 -5.53 5.39 -0.74
N PHE A 84 -4.52 5.89 -0.03
CA PHE A 84 -3.11 5.66 -0.33
C PHE A 84 -2.47 4.89 0.82
N PHE A 85 -1.95 3.71 0.50
CA PHE A 85 -1.23 2.85 1.43
C PHE A 85 0.26 2.99 1.15
N LEU A 86 1.01 3.44 2.15
CA LEU A 86 2.47 3.41 2.15
C LEU A 86 2.91 2.27 3.05
N VAL A 87 3.51 1.26 2.45
CA VAL A 87 4.07 0.10 3.15
C VAL A 87 5.46 -0.18 2.61
N TYR A 88 6.29 -0.79 3.43
CA TYR A 88 7.59 -1.33 3.02
C TYR A 88 7.40 -2.77 2.57
N ASP A 89 8.18 -3.21 1.58
CA ASP A 89 8.11 -4.60 1.13
C ASP A 89 8.80 -5.55 2.12
N GLU A 90 9.85 -5.07 2.80
CA GLU A 90 10.61 -5.79 3.82
C GLU A 90 11.19 -4.87 4.93
N HIS A 91 11.92 -5.43 5.89
CA HIS A 91 12.32 -4.79 7.16
C HIS A 91 13.74 -4.17 7.17
N GLY A 92 14.50 -4.32 6.10
CA GLY A 92 15.87 -3.82 5.91
C GLY A 92 16.94 -4.60 6.68
N GLY A 93 16.60 -5.72 7.33
CA GLY A 93 17.52 -6.45 8.22
C GLY A 93 17.76 -5.76 9.58
N LEU A 94 17.03 -4.69 9.89
CA LEU A 94 17.13 -4.00 11.16
C LEU A 94 16.42 -4.80 12.26
N TYR A 95 16.92 -4.69 13.49
CA TYR A 95 16.32 -5.37 14.63
C TYR A 95 14.93 -4.81 14.94
N ASP A 96 13.95 -5.72 15.05
CA ASP A 96 12.64 -5.46 15.64
C ASP A 96 12.47 -6.35 16.89
N HIS A 97 11.93 -5.77 17.96
CA HIS A 97 11.78 -6.46 19.24
C HIS A 97 10.59 -7.42 19.30
N VAL A 98 9.65 -7.33 18.35
CA VAL A 98 8.44 -8.17 18.34
C VAL A 98 8.71 -9.41 17.51
N SER A 99 8.59 -10.57 18.15
CA SER A 99 8.65 -11.85 17.46
C SER A 99 7.47 -11.99 16.48
N PRO A 100 7.71 -12.42 15.23
CA PRO A 100 6.63 -12.59 14.26
C PRO A 100 5.57 -13.60 14.72
N PRO A 101 4.27 -13.22 14.74
CA PRO A 101 3.22 -14.13 15.17
C PRO A 101 2.94 -15.24 14.13
N PRO A 102 2.31 -16.35 14.56
CA PRO A 102 1.81 -17.38 13.66
C PRO A 102 0.81 -16.81 12.65
N ALA A 103 0.71 -17.47 11.50
CA ALA A 103 -0.11 -17.00 10.40
C ALA A 103 -0.64 -18.18 9.55
N PRO A 104 -1.85 -18.11 8.97
CA PRO A 104 -2.44 -19.24 8.23
C PRO A 104 -1.65 -19.59 6.96
N VAL A 105 -1.28 -20.87 6.79
CA VAL A 105 -0.60 -21.34 5.56
C VAL A 105 -1.43 -20.94 4.33
N PRO A 106 -0.84 -20.28 3.31
CA PRO A 106 -1.60 -19.66 2.23
C PRO A 106 -2.43 -20.68 1.43
N ASP A 107 -1.87 -21.84 1.16
CA ASP A 107 -2.47 -22.90 0.36
C ASP A 107 -1.81 -24.25 0.70
N ASP A 108 -2.15 -25.32 -0.01
CA ASP A 108 -1.58 -26.64 0.20
C ASP A 108 -0.33 -26.89 -0.68
N ILE A 109 0.24 -25.84 -1.27
CA ILE A 109 1.44 -25.94 -2.12
C ILE A 109 2.67 -25.91 -1.20
N PRO A 110 3.49 -26.98 -1.19
CA PRO A 110 4.66 -27.03 -0.32
C PRO A 110 5.74 -26.03 -0.77
N PRO A 111 6.59 -25.56 0.15
CA PRO A 111 7.71 -24.69 -0.19
C PRO A 111 8.67 -25.37 -1.18
N MET A 112 9.13 -24.62 -2.18
CA MET A 112 10.15 -25.05 -3.12
C MET A 112 11.54 -24.88 -2.51
N LEU A 113 12.01 -25.89 -1.79
CA LEU A 113 13.28 -25.87 -1.05
C LEU A 113 14.41 -26.55 -1.85
N GLN A 114 15.59 -25.95 -1.84
CA GLN A 114 16.85 -26.55 -2.31
C GLN A 114 17.58 -27.28 -1.15
N PRO A 115 18.49 -28.21 -1.47
CA PRO A 115 19.34 -28.82 -0.45
C PRO A 115 20.11 -27.76 0.34
N GLY A 116 19.88 -27.71 1.66
CA GLY A 116 20.50 -26.73 2.57
C GLY A 116 19.59 -25.57 2.99
N ASP A 117 18.42 -25.42 2.36
CA ASP A 117 17.43 -24.43 2.78
C ASP A 117 16.86 -24.77 4.15
N THR A 118 16.63 -23.74 4.96
CA THR A 118 15.87 -23.90 6.21
C THR A 118 14.39 -24.10 5.85
N PRO A 119 13.75 -25.21 6.23
CA PRO A 119 12.35 -25.43 5.92
C PRO A 119 11.47 -24.35 6.53
N GLY A 120 10.62 -23.73 5.71
CA GLY A 120 9.62 -22.75 6.13
C GLY A 120 8.24 -23.18 5.65
N ALA A 121 7.30 -23.40 6.58
CA ALA A 121 5.94 -23.83 6.25
C ALA A 121 5.02 -22.68 5.81
N PHE A 122 5.54 -21.45 5.71
CA PHE A 122 4.76 -20.23 5.53
C PHE A 122 3.62 -20.11 6.55
N ASP A 123 3.81 -20.61 7.77
CA ASP A 123 2.84 -20.63 8.86
C ASP A 123 3.08 -19.51 9.90
N ARG A 124 3.89 -18.51 9.51
CA ARG A 124 4.29 -17.39 10.35
C ARG A 124 4.43 -16.13 9.51
N TYR A 125 4.15 -14.99 10.11
CA TYR A 125 4.43 -13.69 9.50
C TYR A 125 5.93 -13.39 9.44
N GLY A 126 6.28 -12.35 8.67
CA GLY A 126 7.61 -11.77 8.66
C GLY A 126 7.84 -10.79 9.82
N ILE A 127 9.04 -10.21 9.86
CA ILE A 127 9.34 -9.08 10.74
C ILE A 127 8.43 -7.91 10.38
N ARG A 128 8.04 -7.11 11.38
CA ARG A 128 7.17 -5.96 11.18
C ARG A 128 7.81 -4.95 10.22
N VAL A 129 6.95 -4.34 9.41
CA VAL A 129 7.29 -3.24 8.52
C VAL A 129 6.39 -2.05 8.82
N PRO A 130 6.85 -0.80 8.62
CA PRO A 130 5.99 0.36 8.76
C PRO A 130 4.85 0.33 7.74
N ALA A 131 3.66 0.76 8.18
CA ALA A 131 2.49 0.93 7.34
C ALA A 131 1.79 2.25 7.69
N LEU A 132 1.39 3.01 6.67
CA LEU A 132 0.66 4.27 6.79
C LEU A 132 -0.50 4.30 5.80
N VAL A 133 -1.65 4.77 6.28
CA VAL A 133 -2.85 5.02 5.47
C VAL A 133 -3.06 6.52 5.36
N VAL A 134 -3.18 7.01 4.12
CA VAL A 134 -3.45 8.42 3.80
C VAL A 134 -4.72 8.50 2.96
N SER A 135 -5.75 9.17 3.49
CA SER A 135 -7.06 9.29 2.85
C SER A 135 -7.86 10.45 3.44
N PRO A 136 -8.83 11.05 2.71
CA PRO A 136 -9.80 11.97 3.31
C PRO A 136 -10.57 11.33 4.47
N TYR A 137 -10.73 10.00 4.46
CA TYR A 137 -11.46 9.23 5.46
C TYR A 137 -10.54 8.55 6.49
N ALA A 138 -9.22 8.72 6.42
CA ALA A 138 -8.33 8.17 7.43
C ALA A 138 -8.61 8.83 8.79
N LYS A 139 -8.60 8.07 9.87
CA LYS A 139 -8.74 8.62 11.23
C LYS A 139 -7.53 9.51 11.56
N ALA A 140 -7.79 10.72 12.03
CA ALA A 140 -6.73 11.65 12.45
C ALA A 140 -6.09 11.17 13.75
N HIS A 141 -4.77 11.29 13.87
CA HIS A 141 -4.00 10.94 15.08
C HIS A 141 -4.26 9.52 15.61
N HIS A 142 -4.49 8.58 14.69
CA HIS A 142 -4.82 7.20 15.04
C HIS A 142 -3.64 6.27 14.74
N VAL A 143 -3.35 5.40 15.71
CA VAL A 143 -2.42 4.28 15.57
C VAL A 143 -3.24 3.03 15.84
N SER A 144 -3.35 2.16 14.84
CA SER A 144 -3.96 0.85 15.07
C SER A 144 -2.94 -0.12 15.65
N HIS A 145 -3.44 -0.98 16.53
CA HIS A 145 -2.71 -2.09 17.12
C HIS A 145 -3.22 -3.46 16.63
N THR A 146 -4.11 -3.45 15.64
CA THR A 146 -4.54 -4.65 14.93
C THR A 146 -3.36 -5.25 14.16
N VAL A 147 -3.31 -6.58 14.09
CA VAL A 147 -2.28 -7.27 13.31
C VAL A 147 -2.68 -7.21 11.83
N TYR A 148 -1.80 -6.61 11.02
CA TYR A 148 -1.92 -6.61 9.57
C TYR A 148 -0.71 -7.27 8.92
N ASP A 149 -0.91 -7.75 7.71
CA ASP A 149 0.16 -8.20 6.82
C ASP A 149 -0.05 -7.60 5.42
N HIS A 150 0.87 -7.84 4.49
CA HIS A 150 0.75 -7.27 3.13
C HIS A 150 -0.55 -7.65 2.41
N THR A 151 -1.15 -8.79 2.75
CA THR A 151 -2.45 -9.22 2.21
C THR A 151 -3.63 -8.47 2.81
N SER A 152 -3.47 -7.70 3.90
CA SER A 152 -4.50 -6.78 4.41
C SER A 152 -4.90 -5.73 3.37
N ILE A 153 -3.97 -5.30 2.51
CA ILE A 153 -4.28 -4.41 1.37
C ILE A 153 -5.14 -5.13 0.33
N LEU A 154 -4.85 -6.40 0.06
CA LEU A 154 -5.68 -7.22 -0.83
C LEU A 154 -7.08 -7.39 -0.24
N LYS A 155 -7.16 -7.71 1.06
CA LYS A 155 -8.43 -7.84 1.79
C LYS A 155 -9.25 -6.56 1.80
N PHE A 156 -8.61 -5.38 1.91
CA PHE A 156 -9.29 -4.09 1.77
C PHE A 156 -9.93 -3.94 0.38
N ILE A 157 -9.18 -4.27 -0.68
CA ILE A 157 -9.67 -4.23 -2.06
C ILE A 157 -10.83 -5.22 -2.26
N GLU A 158 -10.67 -6.46 -1.79
CA GLU A 158 -11.71 -7.49 -1.82
C GLU A 158 -12.98 -7.02 -1.14
N THR A 159 -12.85 -6.48 0.07
CA THR A 159 -13.97 -5.96 0.87
C THR A 159 -14.66 -4.79 0.16
N ARG A 160 -13.88 -3.89 -0.46
CA ARG A 160 -14.43 -2.71 -1.16
C ARG A 160 -15.20 -3.08 -2.42
N PHE A 161 -14.77 -4.11 -3.14
CA PHE A 161 -15.31 -4.48 -4.46
C PHE A 161 -16.13 -5.78 -4.47
N GLY A 162 -16.28 -6.44 -3.32
CA GLY A 162 -16.99 -7.72 -3.21
C GLY A 162 -16.29 -8.85 -3.96
N LEU A 163 -14.95 -8.88 -3.92
CA LEU A 163 -14.16 -9.93 -4.58
C LEU A 163 -13.90 -11.09 -3.62
N PRO A 164 -13.80 -12.34 -4.12
CA PRO A 164 -13.38 -13.47 -3.31
C PRO A 164 -11.88 -13.38 -2.99
N ALA A 165 -11.49 -14.01 -1.89
CA ALA A 165 -10.08 -14.19 -1.54
C ALA A 165 -9.37 -15.13 -2.54
N LEU A 166 -8.07 -14.92 -2.73
CA LEU A 166 -7.23 -15.71 -3.63
C LEU A 166 -6.59 -16.91 -2.91
N THR A 167 -6.38 -16.81 -1.60
CA THR A 167 -5.71 -17.82 -0.75
C THR A 167 -6.40 -17.94 0.61
N ARG A 168 -5.87 -18.79 1.51
CA ARG A 168 -6.28 -18.78 2.93
C ARG A 168 -5.71 -17.58 3.69
N ARG A 169 -4.64 -16.95 3.20
CA ARG A 169 -3.94 -15.84 3.89
C ARG A 169 -4.75 -14.55 3.84
N ASP A 170 -5.04 -14.07 2.64
CA ASP A 170 -5.90 -12.90 2.41
C ASP A 170 -7.32 -13.16 2.92
N ALA A 171 -7.85 -14.38 2.81
CA ALA A 171 -9.12 -14.75 3.42
C ALA A 171 -9.16 -14.45 4.92
N ALA A 172 -8.07 -14.73 5.65
CA ALA A 172 -7.94 -14.54 7.09
C ALA A 172 -7.42 -13.15 7.50
N ALA A 173 -6.92 -12.34 6.56
CA ALA A 173 -6.39 -11.03 6.86
C ALA A 173 -7.48 -10.04 7.30
N ASP A 174 -7.08 -9.01 8.04
CA ASP A 174 -7.94 -7.88 8.38
C ASP A 174 -7.93 -6.83 7.24
N PRO A 175 -9.08 -6.27 6.82
CA PRO A 175 -9.17 -5.25 5.76
C PRO A 175 -8.67 -3.85 6.16
N MET A 176 -8.14 -3.62 7.35
CA MET A 176 -7.66 -2.31 7.84
C MET A 176 -8.77 -1.25 7.96
N LEU A 177 -10.04 -1.65 8.08
CA LEU A 177 -11.16 -0.70 8.10
C LEU A 177 -11.19 0.17 9.36
N ASP A 178 -10.59 -0.30 10.46
CA ASP A 178 -10.42 0.48 11.68
C ASP A 178 -9.50 1.70 11.50
N MET A 179 -8.69 1.75 10.44
CA MET A 179 -7.90 2.94 10.08
C MET A 179 -8.75 4.06 9.45
N PHE A 180 -10.01 3.78 9.10
CA PHE A 180 -10.90 4.70 8.41
C PHE A 180 -12.14 5.05 9.25
N ASP A 181 -12.64 6.27 9.04
CA ASP A 181 -13.98 6.70 9.42
C ASP A 181 -14.68 7.22 8.16
N PHE A 182 -15.50 6.37 7.54
CA PHE A 182 -16.23 6.71 6.31
C PHE A 182 -17.47 7.59 6.57
N SER A 183 -17.84 7.83 7.82
CA SER A 183 -18.97 8.72 8.17
C SER A 183 -18.60 10.21 8.07
N ARG A 184 -17.29 10.50 8.02
CA ARG A 184 -16.73 11.85 8.09
C ARG A 184 -15.54 12.00 7.17
N VAL A 185 -15.48 13.12 6.44
CA VAL A 185 -14.26 13.54 5.74
C VAL A 185 -13.38 14.31 6.72
N SER A 186 -12.33 13.67 7.24
CA SER A 186 -11.39 14.27 8.20
C SER A 186 -10.30 15.10 7.54
N HIS A 187 -9.91 14.75 6.31
CA HIS A 187 -8.79 15.39 5.61
C HIS A 187 -9.17 15.81 4.17
N PRO A 188 -10.05 16.81 3.99
CA PRO A 188 -10.49 17.22 2.66
C PRO A 188 -9.35 17.80 1.82
N HIS A 189 -8.41 18.52 2.43
CA HIS A 189 -7.21 19.06 1.78
C HIS A 189 -6.04 19.13 2.79
N PRO A 190 -5.37 18.00 3.09
CA PRO A 190 -4.26 18.01 4.04
C PRO A 190 -3.07 18.79 3.45
N VAL A 191 -2.50 19.69 4.24
CA VAL A 191 -1.21 20.29 3.94
C VAL A 191 -0.15 19.27 4.37
N LEU A 192 0.57 18.71 3.40
CA LEU A 192 1.69 17.82 3.70
C LEU A 192 2.89 18.66 4.13
N PRO A 193 3.58 18.30 5.22
CA PRO A 193 4.80 18.98 5.61
C PRO A 193 5.87 18.79 4.53
N ASP A 194 6.72 19.80 4.35
CA ASP A 194 7.94 19.62 3.59
C ASP A 194 8.73 18.46 4.19
N ALA A 195 9.29 17.60 3.33
CA ALA A 195 10.24 16.57 3.73
C ALA A 195 11.65 17.14 3.57
N PRO A 196 12.24 17.79 4.60
CA PRO A 196 13.59 18.32 4.49
C PRO A 196 14.57 17.17 4.30
N VAL A 197 15.44 17.32 3.32
CA VAL A 197 16.58 16.42 3.15
C VAL A 197 17.68 16.91 4.08
N ASP A 198 18.06 16.08 5.05
CA ASP A 198 19.21 16.37 5.91
C ASP A 198 20.51 16.26 5.10
N ALA A 199 20.92 17.38 4.52
CA ALA A 199 22.14 17.46 3.73
C ALA A 199 23.40 17.15 4.56
N ALA A 200 23.40 17.50 5.85
CA ALA A 200 24.52 17.24 6.76
C ALA A 200 24.61 15.75 7.07
N GLY A 201 23.49 15.09 7.39
CA GLY A 201 23.41 13.64 7.57
C GLY A 201 23.81 12.88 6.31
N ILE A 202 23.37 13.32 5.13
CA ILE A 202 23.83 12.73 3.86
C ILE A 202 25.33 12.90 3.67
N ALA A 203 25.88 14.09 3.94
CA ALA A 203 27.31 14.33 3.82
C ALA A 203 28.12 13.44 4.78
N ALA A 204 27.68 13.33 6.03
CA ALA A 204 28.28 12.45 7.04
C ALA A 204 28.25 10.98 6.60
N CYS A 205 27.09 10.49 6.13
CA CYS A 205 26.96 9.12 5.61
C CYS A 205 27.87 8.84 4.40
N ASN A 206 28.13 9.85 3.55
CA ASN A 206 29.05 9.72 2.41
C ASN A 206 30.53 9.75 2.82
N ALA A 207 30.83 10.28 4.01
CA ALA A 207 32.18 10.38 4.55
C ALA A 207 32.57 9.17 5.42
N LEU A 208 31.61 8.28 5.73
CA LEU A 208 31.89 7.01 6.37
C LEU A 208 32.72 6.13 5.41
N PRO A 209 33.81 5.50 5.89
CA PRO A 209 34.70 4.66 5.08
C PRO A 209 34.03 3.40 4.53
#